data_AF-A0A2V2DT36-F1
#
_entry.id   AF-A0A2V2DT36-F1
#
_cell.length_a   1.000
_cell.length_b   1.000
_cell.length_c   1.000
_cell.angle_alpha   90.00
_cell.angle_beta   90.00
_cell.angle_gamma   90.00
#
_symmetry.space_group_name_H-M   'P 1'
#
loop_
_entity.id
_entity.type
_entity.pdbx_description
1 polymer ?
#
loop_
_entity_poly.entity_id
_entity_poly.type
_entity_poly.pdbx_seq_one_letter_code
_entity_poly.pdbx_strand_id
1 'polypeptide(L)'
;GNDIPVDHLIGILDAINQSGGLPKTLLYTLRPSMAAPLSTIAGCYRNVIPGAAWWFCDHRRGICEQLEILAETGHLGTFPGMLTDSRSFLSYARHDYYRRLVCRLLGSYVERGEFEEAAAERLAEMLCYENAAKMMEGTA
;
A
#
# COMPACT_ATOMS: atom_id res chain seq x y z
N GLY A 1 -5.03 -16.15 -14.10
CA GLY A 1 -4.75 -16.84 -12.83
C GLY A 1 -5.94 -16.65 -11.90
N ASN A 2 -6.21 -17.61 -11.02
CA ASN A 2 -7.34 -17.60 -10.08
C ASN A 2 -7.05 -16.72 -8.84
N ASP A 3 -8.08 -16.40 -8.05
CA ASP A 3 -7.88 -15.84 -6.72
C ASP A 3 -7.10 -16.83 -5.86
N ILE A 4 -6.30 -16.31 -4.94
CA ILE A 4 -5.56 -17.13 -3.99
C ILE A 4 -6.53 -17.48 -2.86
N PRO A 5 -6.71 -18.77 -2.51
CA PRO A 5 -7.48 -19.14 -1.32
C PRO A 5 -6.88 -18.48 -0.09
N VAL A 6 -7.69 -17.68 0.63
CA VAL A 6 -7.23 -16.90 1.78
C VAL A 6 -6.60 -17.77 2.87
N ASP A 7 -7.14 -18.97 3.10
CA ASP A 7 -6.64 -19.92 4.10
C ASP A 7 -5.21 -20.39 3.78
N HIS A 8 -4.85 -20.49 2.50
CA HIS A 8 -3.49 -20.88 2.12
C HIS A 8 -2.48 -19.77 2.42
N LEU A 9 -2.85 -18.52 2.16
CA LEU A 9 -2.00 -17.38 2.49
C LEU A 9 -1.82 -17.25 4.00
N ILE A 10 -2.91 -17.37 4.76
CA ILE A 10 -2.88 -17.36 6.23
C ILE A 10 -1.96 -18.47 6.73
N GLY A 11 -2.11 -19.71 6.24
CA GLY A 11 -1.26 -20.82 6.64
C GLY A 11 0.24 -20.59 6.39
N ILE A 12 0.61 -19.94 5.28
CA ILE A 12 2.00 -19.57 4.99
C ILE A 12 2.50 -18.51 5.98
N LEU A 13 1.72 -17.44 6.20
CA LEU A 13 2.10 -16.35 7.10
C LEU A 13 2.23 -16.84 8.55
N ASP A 14 1.30 -17.68 9.00
CA ASP A 14 1.32 -18.31 10.32
C ASP A 14 2.54 -19.20 10.50
N ALA A 15 2.86 -20.07 9.53
CA ALA A 15 4.00 -20.96 9.60
C ALA A 15 5.31 -20.16 9.73
N ILE A 16 5.47 -19.07 8.97
CA ILE A 16 6.64 -18.20 9.06
C ILE A 16 6.67 -17.48 10.42
N ASN A 17 5.52 -16.94 10.87
CA ASN A 17 5.44 -16.21 12.13
C ASN A 17 5.80 -17.09 13.34
N GLN A 18 5.37 -18.34 13.33
CA GLN A 18 5.69 -19.33 14.37
C GLN A 18 7.15 -19.80 14.30
N SER A 19 7.77 -19.79 13.11
CA SER A 19 9.15 -20.23 12.87
C SER A 19 10.21 -19.13 13.12
N GLY A 20 10.02 -18.30 14.16
CA GLY A 20 11.00 -17.27 14.57
C GLY A 20 10.63 -15.83 14.18
N GLY A 21 9.42 -15.63 13.67
CA GLY A 21 8.83 -14.30 13.42
C GLY A 21 8.79 -13.90 11.95
N LEU A 22 7.73 -13.20 11.57
CA LEU A 22 7.59 -12.65 10.21
C LEU A 22 8.56 -11.48 10.00
N PRO A 23 9.39 -11.48 8.93
CA PRO A 23 10.12 -10.29 8.52
C PRO A 23 9.15 -9.20 8.05
N LYS A 24 9.64 -7.97 7.88
CA LYS A 24 8.87 -6.92 7.17
C LYS A 24 8.49 -7.47 5.79
N THR A 25 7.19 -7.57 5.54
CA THR A 25 6.63 -8.27 4.38
C THR A 25 5.61 -7.37 3.68
N LEU A 26 5.73 -7.25 2.37
CA LEU A 26 4.74 -6.56 1.52
C LEU A 26 3.95 -7.57 0.71
N LEU A 27 2.62 -7.47 0.75
CA LEU A 27 1.73 -8.34 -0.01
C LEU A 27 1.16 -7.63 -1.24
N TYR A 28 1.44 -8.18 -2.42
CA TYR A 28 0.94 -7.65 -3.70
C TYR A 28 -0.08 -8.60 -4.33
N THR A 29 -1.02 -8.04 -5.11
CA THR A 29 -1.97 -8.82 -5.91
C THR A 29 -2.08 -8.30 -7.34
N LEU A 30 -2.30 -9.22 -8.27
CA LEU A 30 -2.67 -8.95 -9.67
C LEU A 30 -4.19 -8.90 -9.89
N ARG A 31 -4.97 -9.12 -8.83
CA ARG A 31 -6.42 -9.29 -8.84
C ARG A 31 -7.05 -8.24 -7.94
N PRO A 32 -7.85 -7.30 -8.48
CA PRO A 32 -8.59 -6.33 -7.67
C PRO A 32 -9.46 -6.98 -6.59
N SER A 33 -10.09 -8.12 -6.91
CA SER A 33 -10.90 -8.92 -5.97
C SER A 33 -10.15 -9.33 -4.69
N MET A 34 -8.82 -9.42 -4.74
CA MET A 34 -8.00 -9.81 -3.59
C MET A 34 -7.48 -8.62 -2.80
N ALA A 35 -7.65 -7.37 -3.26
CA ALA A 35 -7.06 -6.20 -2.61
C ALA A 35 -7.58 -6.04 -1.17
N ALA A 36 -8.90 -6.04 -0.96
CA ALA A 36 -9.49 -5.92 0.38
C ALA A 36 -9.21 -7.16 1.28
N PRO A 37 -9.36 -8.42 0.81
CA PRO A 37 -8.96 -9.59 1.59
C PRO A 37 -7.48 -9.55 2.02
N LEU A 38 -6.56 -9.22 1.12
CA LEU A 38 -5.14 -9.11 1.44
C LEU A 38 -4.86 -8.00 2.44
N SER A 39 -5.51 -6.85 2.28
CA SER A 39 -5.34 -5.73 3.21
C SER A 39 -5.80 -6.08 4.62
N THR A 40 -6.91 -6.82 4.72
CA THR A 40 -7.44 -7.33 5.98
C THR A 40 -6.49 -8.36 6.61
N ILE A 41 -6.01 -9.34 5.83
CA ILE A 41 -5.06 -10.35 6.30
C ILE A 41 -3.76 -9.71 6.77
N ALA A 42 -3.24 -8.70 6.06
CA ALA A 42 -2.06 -7.96 6.47
C ALA A 42 -2.23 -7.34 7.86
N GLY A 43 -3.43 -6.81 8.17
CA GLY A 43 -3.76 -6.25 9.48
C GLY A 43 -3.68 -7.25 10.64
N CYS A 44 -3.73 -8.56 10.37
CA CYS A 44 -3.58 -9.60 11.40
C CYS A 44 -2.12 -9.82 11.82
N TYR A 45 -1.14 -9.31 11.08
CA TYR A 45 0.28 -9.56 11.34
C TYR A 45 1.08 -8.25 11.42
N ARG A 46 1.76 -8.03 12.55
CA ARG A 46 2.45 -6.76 12.86
C ARG A 46 3.42 -6.26 11.78
N ASN A 47 4.10 -7.16 11.08
CA ASN A 47 5.14 -6.84 10.10
C ASN A 47 4.67 -6.99 8.65
N VAL A 48 3.38 -7.19 8.41
CA VAL A 48 2.83 -7.40 7.07
C VAL A 48 2.03 -6.18 6.66
N ILE A 49 2.36 -5.61 5.51
CA ILE A 49 1.71 -4.40 4.98
C ILE A 49 1.26 -4.70 3.54
N PRO A 50 0.11 -4.18 3.09
CA PRO A 50 -0.29 -4.34 1.69
C PRO A 50 0.63 -3.51 0.79
N GLY A 51 0.98 -4.07 -0.36
CA GLY A 51 1.80 -3.43 -1.38
C GLY A 51 1.01 -2.44 -2.25
N ALA A 52 1.74 -1.70 -3.08
CA ALA A 52 1.15 -0.82 -4.09
C ALA A 52 0.31 -1.58 -5.11
N ALA A 53 -0.63 -0.88 -5.76
CA ALA A 53 -1.35 -1.43 -6.91
C ALA A 53 -0.35 -1.88 -7.99
N TRP A 54 -0.34 -3.18 -8.30
CA TRP A 54 0.75 -3.79 -9.06
C TRP A 54 0.36 -4.17 -10.48
N TRP A 55 1.29 -3.97 -11.42
CA TRP A 55 1.21 -4.37 -12.82
C TRP A 55 -0.08 -3.88 -13.50
N PHE A 56 -1.04 -4.77 -13.75
CA PHE A 56 -2.31 -4.41 -14.41
C PHE A 56 -3.20 -3.51 -13.54
N CYS A 57 -2.95 -3.47 -12.22
CA CYS A 57 -3.65 -2.59 -11.30
C CYS A 57 -2.99 -1.20 -11.20
N ASP A 58 -1.78 -1.00 -11.74
CA ASP A 58 -1.04 0.28 -11.74
C ASP A 58 -1.60 1.27 -12.78
N HIS A 59 -2.84 1.69 -12.53
CA HIS A 59 -3.58 2.68 -13.29
C HIS A 59 -4.52 3.44 -12.35
N ARG A 60 -5.08 4.59 -12.75
CA ARG A 60 -5.94 5.44 -11.91
C ARG A 60 -6.92 4.67 -11.03
N ARG A 61 -7.80 3.83 -11.61
CA ARG A 61 -8.85 3.14 -10.85
C ARG A 61 -8.25 2.25 -9.73
N GLY A 62 -7.29 1.40 -10.07
CA GLY A 62 -6.66 0.45 -9.15
C GLY A 62 -5.84 1.14 -8.06
N ILE A 63 -5.10 2.20 -8.39
CA ILE A 63 -4.39 2.99 -7.37
C ILE A 63 -5.40 3.64 -6.40
N CYS A 64 -6.49 4.21 -6.92
CA CYS A 64 -7.46 4.91 -6.06
C CYS A 64 -8.21 3.93 -5.16
N GLU A 65 -8.68 2.81 -5.71
CA GLU A 65 -9.32 1.73 -4.95
C GLU A 65 -8.35 1.14 -3.90
N GLN A 66 -7.07 0.98 -4.23
CA GLN A 66 -6.07 0.51 -3.27
C GLN A 66 -5.84 1.52 -2.14
N LEU A 67 -5.73 2.81 -2.43
CA LEU A 67 -5.57 3.84 -1.39
C LEU A 67 -6.79 3.92 -0.47
N GLU A 68 -8.00 3.79 -1.02
CA GLU A 68 -9.25 3.72 -0.23
C GLU A 68 -9.27 2.49 0.68
N ILE A 69 -8.95 1.30 0.15
CA ILE A 69 -8.85 0.08 0.96
C ILE A 69 -7.80 0.22 2.06
N LEU A 70 -6.64 0.82 1.78
CA LEU A 70 -5.60 1.07 2.78
C LEU A 70 -6.10 2.02 3.88
N ALA A 71 -6.89 3.04 3.53
CA ALA A 71 -7.48 3.95 4.49
C ALA A 71 -8.47 3.23 5.40
N GLU A 72 -9.35 2.41 4.83
CA GLU A 72 -10.38 1.63 5.53
C GLU A 72 -9.78 0.57 6.47
N THR A 73 -8.65 -0.02 6.08
CA THR A 73 -7.98 -1.10 6.83
C THR A 73 -6.87 -0.63 7.77
N GLY A 74 -6.66 0.69 7.87
CA GLY A 74 -5.71 1.29 8.82
C GLY A 74 -4.24 1.26 8.38
N HIS A 75 -3.94 0.91 7.13
CA HIS A 75 -2.58 0.77 6.62
C HIS A 75 -2.04 2.04 5.94
N LEU A 76 -2.90 3.01 5.61
CA LEU A 76 -2.51 4.18 4.82
C LEU A 76 -1.34 4.96 5.44
N GLY A 77 -1.36 5.21 6.75
CA GLY A 77 -0.29 5.95 7.43
C GLY A 77 1.08 5.27 7.39
N THR A 78 1.12 3.95 7.27
CA THR A 78 2.36 3.15 7.24
C THR A 78 2.74 2.65 5.85
N PHE A 79 1.92 2.94 4.84
CA PHE A 79 2.11 2.44 3.49
C PHE A 79 3.40 3.02 2.87
N PRO A 80 4.32 2.18 2.36
CA PRO A 80 5.60 2.65 1.80
C PRO A 80 5.47 3.51 0.54
N GLY A 81 4.32 3.48 -0.13
CA GLY A 81 4.08 4.24 -1.34
C GLY A 81 4.40 3.48 -2.63
N MET A 82 4.78 4.22 -3.66
CA MET A 82 4.85 3.74 -5.05
C MET A 82 6.23 3.21 -5.44
N LEU A 83 6.24 2.24 -6.34
CA LEU A 83 7.42 1.76 -7.07
C LEU A 83 7.07 1.61 -8.56
N THR A 84 8.03 1.75 -9.47
CA THR A 84 7.74 1.73 -10.91
C THR A 84 7.55 0.33 -11.50
N ASP A 85 8.17 -0.69 -10.90
CA ASP A 85 8.29 -2.06 -11.42
C ASP A 85 8.54 -2.13 -12.93
N SER A 86 9.45 -1.27 -13.41
CA SER A 86 9.62 -1.04 -14.83
C SER A 86 11.09 -1.10 -15.22
N ARG A 87 11.32 -1.66 -16.41
CA ARG A 87 12.64 -1.69 -17.06
C ARG A 87 12.94 -0.41 -17.86
N SER A 88 11.97 0.49 -18.00
CA SER A 88 12.11 1.77 -18.72
C SER A 88 12.58 2.88 -17.80
N PHE A 89 13.67 3.57 -18.16
CA PHE A 89 14.14 4.77 -17.46
C PHE A 89 13.14 5.93 -17.45
N LEU A 90 12.22 5.98 -18.43
CA LEU A 90 11.18 7.03 -18.48
C LEU A 90 10.01 6.76 -17.52
N SER A 91 10.01 5.63 -16.81
CA SER A 91 8.91 5.24 -15.94
C SER A 91 8.77 6.06 -14.66
N TYR A 92 9.73 6.95 -14.35
CA TYR A 92 9.59 7.86 -13.20
C TYR A 92 8.38 8.80 -13.31
N ALA A 93 7.83 9.00 -14.51
CA ALA A 93 6.53 9.66 -14.69
C ALA A 93 5.39 8.97 -13.91
N ARG A 94 5.50 7.67 -13.60
CA ARG A 94 4.56 6.93 -12.76
C ARG A 94 4.53 7.44 -11.31
N HIS A 95 5.65 7.94 -10.79
CA HIS A 95 5.66 8.56 -9.46
C HIS A 95 4.88 9.87 -9.46
N ASP A 96 5.02 10.71 -10.49
CA ASP A 96 4.20 11.94 -10.61
C ASP A 96 2.71 11.59 -10.71
N TYR A 97 2.39 10.57 -11.52
CA TYR A 97 1.02 10.06 -11.64
C TYR A 97 0.43 9.61 -10.29
N TYR A 98 1.16 8.79 -9.54
CA TYR A 98 0.76 8.35 -8.19
C TYR A 98 0.60 9.53 -7.23
N ARG A 99 1.56 10.46 -7.18
CA ARG A 99 1.52 11.65 -6.31
C ARG A 99 0.27 12.49 -6.53
N ARG A 100 -0.12 12.70 -7.79
CA ARG A 100 -1.37 13.41 -8.13
C ARG A 100 -2.60 12.69 -7.60
N LEU A 101 -2.62 11.35 -7.60
CA LEU A 101 -3.74 10.58 -7.08
C LEU A 101 -3.79 10.61 -5.55
N VAL A 102 -2.64 10.58 -4.87
CA VAL A 102 -2.55 10.79 -3.42
C VAL A 102 -3.07 12.17 -3.05
N CYS A 103 -2.55 13.25 -3.66
CA CYS A 103 -3.01 14.61 -3.37
C CYS A 103 -4.50 14.78 -3.67
N ARG A 104 -5.02 14.13 -4.72
CA ARG A 104 -6.45 14.14 -5.03
C ARG A 104 -7.29 13.47 -3.94
N LEU A 105 -6.85 12.32 -3.43
CA LEU A 105 -7.55 11.62 -2.35
C LEU A 105 -7.57 12.47 -1.09
N LEU A 106 -6.40 12.92 -0.64
CA LEU A 106 -6.25 13.69 0.58
C LEU A 106 -6.95 15.05 0.50
N GLY A 107 -6.80 15.76 -0.63
CA GLY A 107 -7.53 17.00 -0.89
C GLY A 107 -9.04 16.80 -0.81
N SER A 108 -9.56 15.67 -1.29
CA SER A 108 -10.99 15.36 -1.17
C SER A 108 -11.45 15.14 0.28
N TYR A 109 -10.58 14.60 1.15
CA TYR A 109 -10.88 14.47 2.58
C TYR A 109 -10.88 15.83 3.27
N VAL A 110 -9.93 16.70 2.91
CA VAL A 110 -9.86 18.08 3.42
C VAL A 110 -11.08 18.89 3.00
N GLU A 111 -11.45 18.86 1.72
CA GLU A 111 -12.63 19.58 1.19
C GLU A 111 -13.95 19.16 1.85
N ARG A 112 -14.05 17.90 2.29
CA ARG A 112 -15.22 17.36 2.99
C ARG A 112 -15.19 17.58 4.52
N GLY A 113 -14.10 18.15 5.06
CA GLY A 113 -13.92 18.33 6.50
C GLY A 113 -13.66 17.01 7.25
N GLU A 114 -13.22 15.98 6.54
CA GLU A 114 -12.90 14.65 7.10
C GLU A 114 -11.45 14.57 7.59
N PHE A 115 -10.59 15.49 7.14
CA PHE A 115 -9.16 15.49 7.46
C PHE A 115 -8.59 16.91 7.49
N GLU A 116 -7.69 17.18 8.44
CA GLU A 116 -7.03 18.49 8.57
C GLU A 116 -5.97 18.70 7.48
N GLU A 117 -5.87 19.91 6.94
CA GLU A 117 -4.94 20.24 5.84
C GLU A 117 -3.48 19.94 6.20
N ALA A 118 -3.02 20.37 7.38
CA ALA A 118 -1.65 20.10 7.84
C ALA A 118 -1.36 18.60 8.00
N ALA A 119 -2.36 17.81 8.41
CA ALA A 119 -2.22 16.36 8.50
C ALA A 119 -2.18 15.71 7.11
N ALA A 120 -2.96 16.25 6.15
CA ALA A 120 -2.94 15.83 4.75
C ALA A 120 -1.57 16.04 4.10
N GLU A 121 -0.97 17.22 4.29
CA GLU A 121 0.37 17.53 3.79
C GLU A 121 1.40 16.56 4.36
N ARG A 122 1.38 16.34 5.68
CA ARG A 122 2.30 15.40 6.32
C ARG A 122 2.14 13.98 5.80
N LEU A 123 0.90 13.52 5.64
CA LEU A 123 0.63 12.18 5.11
C LEU A 123 1.07 12.06 3.64
N ALA A 124 0.95 13.13 2.84
CA ALA A 124 1.45 13.14 1.47
C ALA A 124 2.97 12.94 1.40
N GLU A 125 3.74 13.62 2.27
CA GLU A 125 5.21 13.42 2.37
C GLU A 125 5.56 11.97 2.73
N MET A 126 4.86 11.42 3.73
CA MET A 126 5.05 10.04 4.19
C MET A 126 4.80 9.03 3.07
N LEU A 127 3.68 9.19 2.35
CA LEU A 127 3.26 8.31 1.26
C LEU A 127 4.11 8.44 -0.02
N CYS A 128 4.82 9.56 -0.18
CA CYS A 128 5.59 9.84 -1.39
C CYS A 128 7.09 9.57 -1.24
N TYR A 129 7.60 9.46 -0.01
CA TYR A 129 9.02 9.24 0.25
C TYR A 129 9.33 8.66 1.63
N GLU A 130 8.89 9.30 2.72
CA GLU A 130 9.47 9.02 4.05
C GLU A 130 9.23 7.59 4.53
N ASN A 131 8.04 7.02 4.26
CA ASN A 131 7.74 5.64 4.68
C ASN A 131 8.65 4.63 3.96
N ALA A 132 8.90 4.82 2.66
CA ALA A 132 9.84 3.98 1.92
C ALA A 132 11.28 4.14 2.44
N ALA A 133 11.72 5.38 2.67
CA ALA A 133 13.05 5.66 3.21
C ALA A 133 13.25 4.97 4.57
N LYS A 134 12.30 5.16 5.51
CA LYS A 134 12.29 4.50 6.81
C LYS A 134 12.28 2.98 6.70
N MET A 135 11.54 2.42 5.73
CA MET A 135 11.51 0.97 5.52
C MET A 135 12.89 0.43 5.09
N MET A 136 13.60 1.16 4.23
CA MET A 136 14.89 0.76 3.66
C MET A 136 16.07 1.01 4.59
N GLU A 137 16.05 2.09 5.37
CA GLU A 137 17.17 2.49 6.25
C GLU A 137 17.27 1.65 7.54
N GLY A 138 16.33 0.73 7.78
CA GLY A 138 16.41 -0.21 8.90
C GLY A 138 16.23 0.42 10.29
N THR A 139 15.91 1.72 10.36
CA THR A 139 15.63 2.43 11.61
C THR A 139 14.21 2.10 12.08
N ALA A 140 14.12 1.03 12.87
CA ALA A 140 12.96 0.70 13.70
C ALA A 140 13.08 1.41 15.06
#